data_AF-A0A2N1J106-F1
#
_entry.id   AF-A0A2N1J106-F1
#
_cell.length_a   1.000
_cell.length_b   1.000
_cell.length_c   1.000
_cell.angle_alpha   90.00
_cell.angle_beta   90.00
_cell.angle_gamma   90.00
#
_symmetry.space_group_name_H-M   'P 1'
#
loop_
_entity.id
_entity.type
_entity.pdbx_description
1 polymer ?
#
loop_
_entity_poly.entity_id
_entity_poly.type
_entity_poly.pdbx_seq_one_letter_code
_entity_poly.pdbx_strand_id
1 'polypeptide(L)'
;MKLRGITIDFDDRRTCGLLPDLCLEWDEKYDELEDNQKLIDYWENNIKKVVSKTKNIVSGNIGSKAIVYSANEEAIAIIKDIFSDLSLSEIEYEDITKCERCLQYDYLDENFVPPSK
;
A
#
# COMPACT_ATOMS: atom_id res chain seq x y z
N MET A 1 7.86 -10.70 12.86
CA MET A 1 6.44 -11.19 12.80
C MET A 1 5.95 -11.00 11.38
N LYS A 2 5.41 -12.04 10.75
CA LYS A 2 4.99 -11.97 9.34
C LYS A 2 3.66 -11.27 9.15
N LEU A 3 3.62 -10.35 8.20
CA LEU A 3 2.41 -9.70 7.73
C LEU A 3 2.13 -10.10 6.28
N ARG A 4 0.86 -10.07 5.88
CA ARG A 4 0.40 -10.29 4.50
C ARG A 4 -0.38 -9.09 4.00
N GLY A 5 -0.16 -8.73 2.74
CA GLY A 5 -0.67 -7.46 2.23
C GLY A 5 -0.27 -7.16 0.80
N ILE A 6 -0.30 -5.88 0.45
CA ILE A 6 0.02 -5.35 -0.87
C ILE A 6 1.10 -4.28 -0.75
N THR A 7 2.00 -4.27 -1.73
CA THR A 7 2.94 -3.19 -1.98
C THR A 7 2.76 -2.69 -3.41
N ILE A 8 2.72 -1.37 -3.59
CA ILE A 8 2.89 -0.70 -4.88
C ILE A 8 4.18 0.09 -4.81
N ASP A 9 5.05 -0.09 -5.80
CA ASP A 9 6.27 0.67 -5.96
C ASP A 9 6.05 1.70 -7.09
N PHE A 10 6.00 2.97 -6.71
CA PHE A 10 5.77 4.09 -7.64
C PHE A 10 7.05 4.54 -8.36
N ASP A 11 8.21 3.93 -8.09
CA ASP A 11 9.42 4.13 -8.89
C ASP A 11 9.63 2.98 -9.89
N ASP A 12 8.98 1.84 -9.67
CA ASP A 12 9.20 0.63 -10.45
C ASP A 12 8.18 0.45 -11.57
N ARG A 13 8.63 0.64 -12.81
CA ARG A 13 7.83 0.40 -14.03
C ARG A 13 7.21 -1.01 -14.10
N ARG A 14 7.77 -2.00 -13.39
CA ARG A 14 7.18 -3.35 -13.29
C ARG A 14 5.81 -3.35 -12.62
N THR A 15 5.48 -2.34 -11.80
CA THR A 15 4.13 -2.12 -11.25
C THR A 15 3.08 -2.03 -12.36
N CYS A 16 3.41 -1.40 -13.49
CA CYS A 16 2.53 -1.36 -14.65
C CYS A 16 2.31 -2.73 -15.32
N GLY A 17 3.22 -3.69 -15.12
CA GLY A 17 2.99 -5.08 -15.54
C GLY A 17 1.93 -5.79 -14.69
N LEU A 18 1.72 -5.33 -13.45
CA LEU A 18 0.69 -5.86 -12.55
C LEU A 18 -0.67 -5.19 -12.79
N LEU A 19 -0.67 -3.90 -13.16
CA LEU A 19 -1.88 -3.10 -13.40
C LEU A 19 -1.80 -2.39 -14.76
N PRO A 20 -1.76 -3.15 -15.88
CA PRO A 20 -1.50 -2.60 -17.22
C PRO A 20 -2.55 -1.56 -17.63
N ASP A 21 -3.82 -1.80 -17.28
CA ASP A 21 -4.92 -0.90 -17.62
C ASP A 21 -4.76 0.50 -17.02
N LEU A 22 -4.11 0.61 -15.86
CA LEU A 22 -3.86 1.88 -15.18
C LEU A 22 -2.67 2.65 -15.78
N CYS A 23 -1.82 1.96 -16.54
CA CYS A 23 -0.64 2.55 -17.17
C CYS A 23 -0.77 2.69 -18.71
N LEU A 24 -1.90 2.33 -19.31
CA LEU A 24 -2.11 2.36 -20.77
C LEU A 24 -1.88 3.75 -21.41
N GLU A 25 -2.19 4.82 -20.67
CA GLU A 25 -2.03 6.21 -21.13
C GLU A 25 -0.79 6.90 -20.54
N TRP A 26 0.03 6.16 -19.78
CA TRP A 26 1.26 6.69 -19.21
C TRP A 26 2.35 6.66 -20.29
N ASP A 27 2.74 7.85 -20.78
CA ASP A 27 3.79 8.01 -21.78
C ASP A 27 5.16 7.89 -21.10
N GLU A 28 5.93 6.86 -21.42
CA GLU A 28 7.27 6.60 -20.87
C GLU A 28 8.26 7.78 -21.06
N LYS A 29 7.92 8.76 -21.90
CA LYS A 29 8.68 9.99 -22.16
C LYS A 29 8.44 11.12 -21.16
N TYR A 30 7.39 11.07 -20.35
CA TYR A 30 6.97 12.18 -19.49
C TYR A 30 6.66 11.69 -18.05
N ASP A 31 7.71 11.53 -17.26
CA ASP A 31 7.68 11.52 -15.80
C ASP A 31 7.54 10.17 -15.08
N GLU A 32 7.96 10.19 -13.82
CA GLU A 32 8.06 9.04 -12.89
C GLU A 32 6.67 8.44 -12.64
N LEU A 33 6.59 7.18 -12.21
CA LEU A 33 5.29 6.54 -11.96
C LEU A 33 4.51 7.21 -10.82
N GLU A 34 5.22 7.98 -9.98
CA GLU A 34 4.67 8.89 -8.97
C GLU A 34 3.72 9.95 -9.57
N ASP A 35 3.81 10.27 -10.87
CA ASP A 35 2.91 11.22 -11.54
C ASP A 35 1.71 10.53 -12.22
N ASN A 36 1.61 9.19 -12.17
CA ASN A 36 0.47 8.46 -12.70
C ASN A 36 -0.75 8.60 -11.78
N GLN A 37 -1.55 9.66 -12.00
CA GLN A 37 -2.75 9.95 -11.21
C GLN A 37 -3.74 8.78 -11.15
N LYS A 38 -3.86 7.96 -12.21
CA LYS A 38 -4.77 6.78 -12.19
C LYS A 38 -4.28 5.72 -11.20
N LEU A 39 -2.97 5.48 -11.15
CA LEU A 39 -2.36 4.54 -10.21
C LEU A 39 -2.46 5.05 -8.77
N ILE A 40 -2.22 6.35 -8.57
CA ILE A 40 -2.38 7.03 -7.27
C ILE A 40 -3.84 6.92 -6.80
N ASP A 41 -4.80 7.27 -7.65
CA ASP A 41 -6.23 7.21 -7.35
C ASP A 41 -6.68 5.79 -7.03
N TYR A 42 -6.19 4.79 -7.78
CA TYR A 42 -6.46 3.38 -7.50
C TYR A 42 -6.01 3.02 -6.08
N TRP A 43 -4.76 3.35 -5.74
CA TRP A 43 -4.19 3.07 -4.42
C TRP A 43 -4.99 3.77 -3.32
N GLU A 44 -5.16 5.09 -3.40
CA GLU A 44 -5.84 5.86 -2.36
C GLU A 44 -7.28 5.42 -2.15
N ASN A 45 -8.03 5.19 -3.24
CA ASN A 45 -9.42 4.77 -3.14
C ASN A 45 -9.55 3.39 -2.50
N ASN A 46 -8.64 2.47 -2.81
CA ASN A 46 -8.62 1.15 -2.21
C ASN A 46 -8.18 1.19 -0.74
N ILE A 47 -7.19 2.00 -0.37
CA ILE A 47 -6.86 2.24 1.03
C ILE A 47 -8.06 2.80 1.81
N LYS A 48 -8.77 3.80 1.26
CA LYS A 48 -10.00 4.35 1.87
C LYS A 48 -11.06 3.27 2.13
N LYS A 49 -11.22 2.30 1.22
CA LYS A 49 -12.13 1.15 1.40
C LYS A 49 -11.62 0.15 2.45
N VAL A 50 -10.31 -0.08 2.55
CA VAL A 50 -9.74 -0.97 3.57
C VAL A 50 -9.98 -0.35 4.96
N VAL A 51 -9.61 0.93 5.13
CA VAL A 51 -9.71 1.61 6.44
C VAL A 51 -11.14 1.87 6.89
N SER A 52 -12.13 1.80 5.99
CA SER A 52 -13.55 1.86 6.35
C SER A 52 -14.09 0.53 6.88
N LYS A 53 -13.44 -0.59 6.53
CA LYS A 53 -13.80 -1.94 6.99
C LYS A 53 -12.97 -2.43 8.17
N THR A 54 -11.71 -2.00 8.30
CA THR A 54 -10.82 -2.45 9.38
C THR A 54 -9.77 -1.40 9.76
N LYS A 55 -9.37 -1.38 11.03
CA LYS A 55 -8.22 -0.61 11.54
C LYS A 55 -7.01 -1.47 11.86
N ASN A 56 -7.13 -2.80 11.74
CA ASN A 56 -6.09 -3.76 12.08
C ASN A 56 -5.09 -3.91 10.92
N ILE A 57 -4.51 -2.80 10.47
CA ILE A 57 -3.56 -2.76 9.36
C ILE A 57 -2.32 -1.94 9.73
N VAL A 58 -1.22 -2.25 9.06
CA VAL A 58 -0.04 -1.40 8.95
C VAL A 58 -0.03 -0.82 7.54
N SER A 59 -0.08 0.50 7.42
CA SER A 59 -0.11 1.16 6.11
C SER A 59 0.61 2.51 6.13
N GLY A 60 1.23 2.83 5.00
CA GLY A 60 2.06 4.02 4.80
C GLY A 60 3.03 3.83 3.64
N ASN A 61 4.14 4.55 3.66
CA ASN A 61 5.18 4.50 2.64
C ASN A 61 6.52 4.05 3.24
N ILE A 62 7.24 3.16 2.56
CA ILE A 62 8.63 2.79 2.84
C ILE A 62 9.47 3.22 1.64
N GLY A 63 10.10 4.38 1.72
CA GLY A 63 10.65 5.04 0.52
C GLY A 63 9.51 5.41 -0.43
N SER A 64 9.65 5.07 -1.72
CA SER A 64 8.62 5.22 -2.76
C SER A 64 7.58 4.09 -2.80
N LYS A 65 7.70 3.10 -1.90
CA LYS A 65 6.77 1.98 -1.85
C LYS A 65 5.62 2.27 -0.92
N ALA A 66 4.40 2.33 -1.46
CA ALA A 66 3.21 2.36 -0.63
C ALA A 66 2.82 0.94 -0.22
N ILE A 67 2.46 0.78 1.06
CA ILE A 67 2.20 -0.52 1.68
C ILE A 67 0.88 -0.56 2.45
N VAL A 68 0.27 -1.75 2.47
CA VAL A 68 -0.85 -2.08 3.35
C VAL A 68 -0.79 -3.56 3.71
N TYR A 69 -0.55 -3.85 4.98
CA TYR A 69 -0.30 -5.20 5.48
C TYR A 69 -1.04 -5.46 6.78
N SER A 70 -1.24 -6.72 7.14
CA SER A 70 -1.78 -7.11 8.43
C SER A 70 -1.32 -8.52 8.83
N ALA A 71 -1.32 -8.81 10.14
CA ALA A 71 -1.27 -10.16 10.69
C ALA A 71 -2.66 -10.66 11.14
N ASN A 72 -3.71 -9.86 10.99
CA ASN A 72 -5.08 -10.24 11.30
C ASN A 72 -5.75 -10.84 10.06
N GLU A 73 -6.19 -12.10 10.13
CA GLU A 73 -6.75 -12.83 9.00
C GLU A 73 -7.99 -12.17 8.37
N GLU A 74 -8.84 -11.52 9.16
CA GLU A 74 -10.01 -10.79 8.65
C GLU A 74 -9.56 -9.56 7.84
N ALA A 75 -8.59 -8.81 8.34
CA ALA A 75 -8.01 -7.68 7.63
C ALA A 75 -7.28 -8.11 6.35
N ILE A 76 -6.55 -9.25 6.38
CA ILE A 76 -5.90 -9.82 5.19
C ILE A 76 -6.95 -10.18 4.13
N ALA A 77 -8.07 -10.79 4.53
CA ALA A 77 -9.17 -11.12 3.61
C ALA A 77 -9.79 -9.85 2.99
N ILE A 78 -9.97 -8.79 3.79
CA ILE A 78 -10.45 -7.49 3.32
C ILE A 78 -9.49 -6.86 2.31
N ILE A 79 -8.18 -6.89 2.59
CA ILE A 79 -7.15 -6.37 1.68
C ILE A 79 -7.21 -7.13 0.35
N LYS A 80 -7.29 -8.47 0.39
CA LYS A 80 -7.37 -9.32 -0.81
C LYS A 80 -8.63 -9.06 -1.64
N ASP A 81 -9.78 -8.87 -0.99
CA ASP A 81 -11.05 -8.57 -1.66
C ASP A 81 -10.98 -7.23 -2.40
N ILE A 82 -10.42 -6.20 -1.74
CA ILE A 82 -10.34 -4.84 -2.29
C ILE A 82 -9.28 -4.72 -3.38
N PHE A 83 -8.11 -5.31 -3.18
CA PHE A 83 -7.01 -5.35 -4.16
C PHE A 83 -7.05 -6.67 -4.95
N SER A 84 -8.22 -7.05 -5.45
CA SER A 84 -8.43 -8.35 -6.12
C SER A 84 -7.59 -8.55 -7.38
N ASP A 85 -7.11 -7.46 -7.99
CA ASP A 85 -6.21 -7.47 -9.15
C ASP A 85 -4.76 -7.83 -8.78
N LEU A 86 -4.39 -7.77 -7.49
CA LEU A 86 -3.03 -7.94 -7.02
C LEU A 86 -2.89 -9.20 -6.14
N SER A 87 -1.72 -9.83 -6.24
CA SER A 87 -1.36 -10.95 -5.36
C SER A 87 -0.84 -10.44 -4.03
N LEU A 88 -1.23 -11.11 -2.94
CA LEU A 88 -0.69 -10.82 -1.62
C LEU A 88 0.79 -11.19 -1.55
N SER A 89 1.59 -10.30 -0.96
CA SER A 89 2.98 -10.52 -0.58
C SER A 89 3.12 -10.69 0.93
N GLU A 90 4.26 -11.25 1.35
CA GLU A 90 4.67 -11.33 2.76
C GLU A 90 5.80 -10.34 3.05
N ILE A 91 5.80 -9.79 4.26
CA ILE A 91 6.91 -8.99 4.80
C ILE A 91 7.06 -9.27 6.29
N GLU A 92 8.28 -9.21 6.83
CA GLU A 92 8.45 -9.17 8.28
C GLU A 92 8.13 -7.75 8.78
N TYR A 93 7.38 -7.64 9.87
CA TYR A 93 7.04 -6.36 10.49
C TYR A 93 8.30 -5.55 10.87
N GLU A 94 9.39 -6.22 11.22
CA GLU A 94 10.68 -5.61 11.53
C GLU A 94 11.36 -4.97 10.32
N ASP A 95 11.02 -5.42 9.10
CA ASP A 95 11.54 -4.85 7.84
C ASP A 95 10.78 -3.59 7.43
N ILE A 96 9.63 -3.29 8.06
CA ILE A 96 8.89 -2.06 7.84
C ILE A 96 9.65 -0.93 8.53
N THR A 97 10.39 -0.15 7.74
CA THR A 97 11.15 1.00 8.24
C THR A 97 10.17 2.05 8.78
N LYS A 98 10.14 2.18 10.11
CA LYS A 98 9.36 3.21 10.80
C LYS A 98 10.11 4.54 10.74
N CYS A 99 9.60 5.50 9.97
CA CYS A 99 9.99 6.91 10.08
C CYS A 99 8.80 7.74 10.60
N GLU A 100 9.07 8.91 11.22
CA GLU A 100 8.05 9.73 11.90
C GLU A 100 6.81 10.06 11.06
N ARG A 101 6.92 10.06 9.72
CA ARG A 101 5.80 10.38 8.80
C ARG A 101 5.53 9.30 7.76
N CYS A 102 6.18 8.15 7.87
CA CYS A 102 6.10 7.09 6.87
C CYS A 102 4.79 6.30 7.02
N LEU A 103 4.42 5.95 8.24
CA LEU A 103 3.22 5.16 8.52
C LEU A 103 2.03 6.06 8.86
N GLN A 104 0.86 5.73 8.32
CA GLN A 104 -0.43 6.35 8.64
C GLN A 104 -1.26 5.49 9.60
N TYR A 105 -1.06 4.18 9.56
CA TYR A 105 -1.73 3.20 10.42
C TYR A 105 -0.70 2.18 10.86
N ASP A 106 -0.63 1.88 12.16
CA ASP A 106 0.18 0.78 12.70
C ASP A 106 -0.50 0.22 13.96
N TYR A 107 -1.41 -0.74 13.76
CA TYR A 107 -2.16 -1.35 14.89
C TYR A 107 -1.31 -2.26 15.78
N LEU A 108 -0.09 -2.58 15.36
CA LEU A 108 0.83 -3.47 16.08
C LEU A 108 1.72 -2.69 17.05
N ASP A 109 1.76 -1.37 16.93
CA ASP A 109 2.46 -0.48 17.83
C ASP A 109 1.46 0.25 18.73
N GLU A 110 1.40 -0.17 20.00
CA GLU A 110 0.49 0.41 21.01
C GLU A 110 0.77 1.90 21.27
N ASN A 111 1.97 2.39 20.93
CA ASN A 111 2.36 3.78 21.09
C ASN A 111 2.30 4.55 19.76
N PHE A 112 1.69 3.97 18.72
CA PHE A 112 1.61 4.60 17.41
C PHE A 112 0.85 5.93 17.47
N VAL A 113 1.52 6.99 17.06
CA VAL A 113 0.92 8.32 16.86
C VAL A 113 0.88 8.58 15.36
N PRO A 114 -0.31 8.65 14.74
CA PRO A 114 -0.41 8.94 13.32
C PRO A 114 0.13 10.35 13.01
N PRO A 115 0.75 10.54 11.83
CA PRO A 115 1.24 11.86 11.42
C PRO A 115 0.10 12.87 11.40
N SER A 116 0.37 14.06 11.96
CA SER A 116 -0.59 15.17 11.96
C SER A 116 -0.83 15.65 10.53
N LYS A 117 -2.11 15.83 10.16
CA LYS A 117 -2.54 16.35 8.85
C LYS A 117 -2.13 17.81 8.63
#